data_AF-A0A939B066-F1
#
_entry.id   AF-A0A939B066-F1
#
_cell.length_a   1.000
_cell.length_b   1.000
_cell.length_c   1.000
_cell.angle_alpha   90.00
_cell.angle_beta   90.00
_cell.angle_gamma   90.00
#
_symmetry.space_group_name_H-M   'P 1'
#
loop_
_entity.id
_entity.type
_entity.pdbx_description
1 polymer ?
#
loop_
_entity_poly.entity_id
_entity_poly.type
_entity_poly.pdbx_seq_one_letter_code
_entity_poly.pdbx_strand_id
1 'polypeptide(L)'
;MATHALGYAPEDPVCLVEACRKAIEWILITHTARGLLVARPWIDHPYGEEEITLLEEELLPAMDRFLSRIEEIDQQLEEAQEQEAAALLAAGWPR
;
A
#
# COMPACT_ATOMS: atom_id res chain seq x y z
N MET A 1 -6.26 17.77 5.33
CA MET A 1 -6.13 16.32 5.56
C MET A 1 -7.44 15.66 5.16
N ALA A 2 -7.75 15.68 3.86
CA ALA A 2 -8.87 14.93 3.34
C ALA A 2 -8.33 13.54 2.99
N THR A 3 -8.40 12.61 3.94
CA THR A 3 -8.41 11.19 3.61
C THR A 3 -9.74 10.95 2.92
N HIS A 4 -9.80 11.20 1.61
CA HIS A 4 -10.99 10.87 0.84
C HIS A 4 -11.17 9.36 0.90
N ALA A 5 -12.24 8.99 1.58
CA ALA A 5 -12.74 7.65 1.76
C ALA A 5 -13.18 7.07 0.40
N LEU A 6 -12.21 6.70 -0.45
CA LEU A 6 -12.37 5.49 -1.24
C LEU A 6 -12.43 4.38 -0.20
N GLY A 7 -13.66 3.97 0.10
CA GLY A 7 -13.96 3.09 1.21
C GLY A 7 -13.06 1.86 1.18
N TYR A 8 -12.64 1.45 2.38
CA TYR A 8 -11.95 0.19 2.64
C TYR A 8 -12.83 -0.97 2.15
N ALA A 9 -12.79 -1.24 0.86
CA ALA A 9 -13.55 -2.29 0.22
C ALA A 9 -12.69 -3.55 0.33
N PRO A 10 -13.22 -4.68 0.82
CA PRO A 10 -12.47 -5.94 0.89
C PRO A 10 -11.89 -6.41 -0.45
N GLU A 11 -12.39 -5.85 -1.56
CA GLU A 11 -11.98 -6.16 -2.93
C GLU A 11 -11.06 -5.10 -3.55
N ASP A 12 -10.68 -4.05 -2.80
CA ASP A 12 -9.76 -3.02 -3.30
C ASP A 12 -8.33 -3.59 -3.36
N PRO A 13 -7.73 -3.68 -4.56
CA PRO A 13 -6.38 -4.21 -4.73
C PRO A 13 -5.31 -3.35 -4.02
N VAL A 14 -5.50 -2.03 -3.88
CA VAL A 14 -4.55 -1.14 -3.20
C VAL A 14 -4.57 -1.38 -1.70
N CYS A 15 -5.76 -1.47 -1.10
CA CYS A 15 -5.95 -1.83 0.30
C CYS A 15 -5.33 -3.21 0.63
N LEU A 16 -5.45 -4.19 -0.28
CA LEU A 16 -4.82 -5.49 -0.11
C LEU A 16 -3.30 -5.39 -0.06
N VAL A 17 -2.67 -4.63 -0.97
CA VAL A 17 -1.22 -4.45 -0.98
C VAL A 17 -0.74 -3.76 0.29
N GLU A 18 -1.45 -2.72 0.75
CA GLU A 18 -1.13 -2.04 2.00
C GLU A 18 -1.24 -2.96 3.22
N ALA A 19 -2.29 -3.78 3.29
CA ALA A 19 -2.49 -4.75 4.35
C ALA A 19 -1.38 -5.83 4.37
N CYS A 20 -1.02 -6.36 3.19
CA CYS A 20 0.08 -7.30 3.04
C CYS A 20 1.41 -6.69 3.50
N ARG A 21 1.68 -5.44 3.12
CA ARG A 21 2.91 -4.71 3.52
C ARG A 21 3.03 -4.62 5.03
N LYS A 22 1.95 -4.16 5.70
CA LYS A 22 1.86 -4.05 7.16
C LYS A 22 2.01 -5.40 7.86
N ALA A 23 1.43 -6.46 7.29
CA ALA A 23 1.54 -7.81 7.82
C ALA A 23 3.00 -8.32 7.77
N ILE A 24 3.70 -8.08 6.66
CA ILE A 24 5.12 -8.44 6.49
C ILE A 24 5.98 -7.66 7.49
N GLU A 25 5.81 -6.34 7.60
CA GLU A 25 6.51 -5.52 8.60
C GLU A 25 6.31 -6.06 10.02
N TRP A 26 5.08 -6.41 10.38
CA TRP A 26 4.77 -6.95 11.71
C TRP A 26 5.43 -8.30 11.97
N ILE A 27 5.47 -9.17 10.97
CA ILE A 27 6.16 -10.47 11.04
C ILE A 27 7.66 -10.26 11.26
N LEU A 28 8.29 -9.36 10.49
CA LEU A 28 9.72 -9.05 10.60
C LEU A 28 10.08 -8.41 11.95
N ILE A 29 9.29 -7.45 12.43
CA ILE A 29 9.48 -6.85 13.76
C ILE A 29 9.37 -7.92 14.84
N THR A 30 8.38 -8.81 14.74
CA THR A 30 8.16 -9.88 15.73
C THR A 30 9.31 -10.89 15.70
N HIS A 31 9.82 -11.23 14.52
CA HIS A 31 11.01 -12.06 14.33
C HIS A 31 12.23 -11.45 15.04
N THR A 32 12.56 -10.21 14.69
CA THR A 32 13.73 -9.49 15.24
C THR A 32 13.65 -9.32 16.75
N ALA A 33 12.45 -9.02 17.28
CA ALA A 33 12.25 -8.83 18.72
C ALA A 33 12.32 -10.13 19.54
N ARG A 34 11.92 -11.27 18.96
CA ARG A 34 11.85 -12.56 19.67
C ARG A 34 13.01 -13.50 19.37
N GLY A 35 13.81 -13.21 18.34
CA GLY A 35 14.86 -14.12 17.84
C GLY A 35 14.31 -15.47 17.35
N LEU A 36 13.01 -15.52 17.04
CA LEU A 36 12.32 -16.73 16.58
C LEU A 36 12.20 -16.68 15.08
N LEU A 37 12.69 -17.72 14.39
CA LEU A 37 12.57 -17.85 12.95
C LEU A 37 11.10 -17.81 12.51
N VAL A 38 10.81 -17.15 11.39
CA VAL A 38 9.45 -17.07 10.86
C VAL A 38 9.04 -18.46 10.39
N ALA A 39 8.08 -19.08 11.07
CA ALA A 39 7.61 -20.42 10.72
C ALA A 39 6.74 -20.38 9.45
N ARG A 40 6.89 -21.39 8.59
CA ARG A 40 6.03 -21.59 7.43
C ARG A 40 4.86 -22.51 7.79
N PRO A 41 3.61 -22.19 7.38
CA PRO A 41 2.47 -23.05 7.70
C PRO A 41 2.48 -24.41 6.97
N TRP A 42 3.21 -24.52 5.87
CA TRP A 42 3.10 -25.65 4.91
C TRP A 42 4.43 -26.35 4.61
N ILE A 43 5.53 -25.91 5.23
CA ILE A 43 6.88 -26.43 5.01
C ILE A 43 7.60 -26.47 6.35
N ASP A 44 8.26 -27.59 6.67
CA ASP A 44 9.02 -27.79 7.92
C ASP A 44 10.38 -27.06 7.94
N HIS A 45 10.52 -25.99 7.14
CA HIS A 45 11.71 -25.14 7.12
C HIS A 45 11.25 -23.69 7.35
N PRO A 46 11.73 -23.03 8.41
CA PRO A 46 11.42 -21.63 8.64
C PRO A 46 12.13 -20.74 7.62
N TYR A 47 11.76 -19.46 7.54
CA TYR A 47 12.49 -18.53 6.69
C TYR A 47 13.95 -18.37 7.15
N GLY A 48 14.87 -18.45 6.20
CA GLY A 48 16.31 -18.20 6.43
C GLY A 48 16.67 -16.72 6.35
N GLU A 49 17.92 -16.38 6.70
CA GLU A 49 18.43 -14.99 6.66
C GLU A 49 18.33 -14.37 5.26
N GLU A 50 18.72 -15.10 4.22
CA GLU A 50 18.64 -14.62 2.83
C GLU A 50 17.20 -14.25 2.43
N GLU A 51 16.23 -15.07 2.83
CA GLU A 51 14.83 -14.83 2.49
C GLU A 51 14.25 -13.65 3.27
N ILE A 52 14.69 -13.46 4.52
CA ILE A 52 14.36 -12.29 5.33
C ILE A 52 14.94 -11.03 4.67
N THR A 53 16.20 -11.06 4.24
CA THR A 53 16.83 -9.96 3.52
C THR A 53 16.08 -9.63 2.23
N LEU A 54 15.61 -10.62 1.46
CA LEU A 54 14.78 -10.37 0.28
C LEU A 54 13.46 -9.65 0.63
N LEU A 55 12.83 -9.99 1.75
CA LEU A 55 11.64 -9.28 2.21
C LEU A 55 11.93 -7.82 2.57
N GLU A 56 13.04 -7.59 3.28
CA GLU A 56 13.43 -6.27 3.79
C GLU A 56 13.98 -5.34 2.71
N GLU A 57 14.87 -5.83 1.85
CA GLU A 57 15.64 -5.01 0.91
C GLU A 57 15.01 -4.95 -0.49
N GLU A 58 14.18 -5.93 -0.85
CA GLU A 58 13.56 -5.98 -2.18
C GLU A 58 12.03 -5.80 -2.12
N LEU A 59 11.33 -6.69 -1.42
CA LEU A 59 9.87 -6.73 -1.47
C LEU A 59 9.22 -5.50 -0.83
N LEU A 60 9.56 -5.19 0.43
CA LEU A 60 8.98 -4.05 1.13
C LEU A 60 9.22 -2.72 0.38
N PRO A 61 10.45 -2.41 -0.08
CA PRO A 61 10.69 -1.21 -0.89
C PRO A 61 9.92 -1.19 -2.21
N ALA A 62 9.71 -2.34 -2.87
CA ALA A 62 8.90 -2.42 -4.07
C ALA A 62 7.42 -2.12 -3.79
N MET A 63 6.88 -2.63 -2.67
CA MET A 63 5.52 -2.34 -2.23
C MET A 63 5.34 -0.86 -1.86
N ASP A 64 6.30 -0.25 -1.16
CA ASP A 64 6.27 1.18 -0.85
C ASP A 64 6.23 2.03 -2.12
N ARG A 65 7.13 1.76 -3.09
CA ARG A 65 7.15 2.45 -4.38
C ARG A 65 5.85 2.29 -5.15
N PHE A 66 5.26 1.11 -5.12
CA PHE A 66 3.97 0.87 -5.76
C PHE A 66 2.88 1.75 -5.13
N LEU A 67 2.76 1.75 -3.79
CA LEU A 67 1.74 2.54 -3.09
C LEU A 67 1.93 4.04 -3.31
N SER A 68 3.16 4.55 -3.21
CA SER A 68 3.44 5.96 -3.49
C SER A 68 3.07 6.37 -4.92
N ARG A 69 3.33 5.50 -5.90
CA ARG A 69 2.95 5.77 -7.30
C ARG A 69 1.43 5.83 -7.49
N ILE A 70 0.67 5.01 -6.78
CA ILE A 70 -0.79 5.05 -6.83
C ILE A 70 -1.29 6.36 -6.20
N GLU A 71 -0.77 6.74 -5.03
CA GLU A 71 -1.11 8.00 -4.37
C GLU A 71 -0.83 9.22 -5.26
N GLU A 72 0.30 9.23 -5.98
CA GLU A 72 0.62 10.27 -6.96
C GLU A 72 -0.40 10.33 -8.12
N ILE A 73 -0.86 9.18 -8.61
CA ILE A 73 -1.87 9.10 -9.67
C ILE A 73 -3.21 9.62 -9.16
N ASP A 74 -3.62 9.19 -7.97
CA ASP A 74 -4.89 9.62 -7.37
C ASP A 74 -4.90 11.14 -7.16
N GLN A 75 -3.81 11.71 -6.65
CA GLN A 75 -3.66 13.15 -6.49
C GLN A 75 -3.76 13.90 -7.83
N GLN A 76 -3.10 13.41 -8.88
CA GLN A 76 -3.18 14.02 -10.21
C GLN A 76 -4.59 13.96 -10.80
N LEU A 77 -5.32 12.85 -10.55
CA LEU A 77 -6.69 12.70 -11.01
C LEU A 77 -7.64 13.62 -10.25
N GLU A 78 -7.47 13.77 -8.94
CA GLU A 78 -8.24 14.71 -8.12
C GLU A 78 -8.02 16.16 -8.59
N GLU A 79 -6.78 16.58 -8.78
CA GLU A 79 -6.46 17.92 -9.29
C GLU A 79 -7.06 18.18 -10.68
N ALA A 80 -7.01 17.19 -11.57
CA ALA A 80 -7.62 17.31 -12.89
C ALA A 80 -9.16 17.43 -12.81
N GLN A 81 -9.80 16.67 -11.93
CA GLN A 81 -11.25 16.74 -11.69
C GLN A 81 -11.66 18.10 -11.11
N GLU A 82 -10.89 18.64 -10.15
CA GLU A 82 -11.15 19.96 -9.57
C GLU A 82 -11.03 21.07 -10.62
N GLN A 83 -10.02 20.99 -11.49
CA GLN A 83 -9.85 21.93 -12.61
C GLN A 83 -11.03 21.86 -13.60
N GLU A 84 -11.47 20.65 -13.94
CA GLU A 84 -12.63 20.45 -14.81
C GLU A 84 -13.91 21.00 -14.18
N ALA A 85 -14.15 20.70 -12.90
CA ALA A 85 -15.30 21.21 -12.15
C ALA A 85 -15.29 22.75 -12.09
N ALA A 86 -14.14 23.36 -11.83
CA ALA A 86 -13.98 24.82 -11.82
C ALA A 86 -14.27 25.43 -13.21
N ALA A 87 -13.79 24.79 -14.28
CA ALA A 87 -14.05 25.22 -15.65
C ALA A 87 -15.54 25.12 -16.01
N LEU A 88 -16.23 24.04 -15.61
CA LEU A 88 -17.66 23.86 -15.81
C LEU A 88 -18.49 24.91 -15.05
N LEU A 89 -18.12 25.20 -13.81
CA LEU A 89 -18.74 26.27 -13.01
C LEU A 89 -18.55 27.64 -13.68
N ALA A 90 -17.34 27.94 -14.16
CA ALA A 90 -17.05 29.17 -14.90
C ALA A 90 -17.84 29.25 -16.22
N ALA A 91 -18.11 28.11 -16.86
CA ALA A 91 -18.94 28.00 -18.06
C ALA A 91 -20.46 28.08 -17.77
N GLY A 92 -20.87 28.13 -16.49
CA GLY A 92 -22.26 28.31 -16.07
C GLY A 92 -23.05 27.02 -15.84
N TRP A 93 -22.38 25.89 -15.59
CA TRP A 93 -22.99 24.61 -15.22
C TRP A 93 -22.93 24.36 -13.70
N PRO A 94 -23.91 23.67 -13.05
CA PRO A 94 -25.24 23.33 -13.54
C PRO A 94 -26.22 24.44 -13.17
N ARG A 95 -27.09 24.86 -14.09
CA ARG A 95 -28.31 25.58 -13.72
C ARG A 95 -29.36 24.59 -13.23
#